data_AF-A0A6J4BUF1-F1
#
_entry.id   AF-A0A6J4BUF1-F1
#
_cell.length_a   1.000
_cell.length_b   1.000
_cell.length_c   1.000
_cell.angle_alpha   90.00
_cell.angle_beta   90.00
_cell.angle_gamma   90.00
#
_symmetry.space_group_name_H-M   'P 1'
#
loop_
_entity.id
_entity.type
_entity.pdbx_description
1 polymer ?
#
loop_
_entity_poly.entity_id
_entity_poly.type
_entity_poly.pdbx_seq_one_letter_code
_entity_poly.pdbx_strand_id
1 'polypeptide(L)' 'MRGEGPVWGDGDAALWFVDIKRGRLHRYDPATDVRRSIDIGGQASFIAATDAGALLIGSGSR' A
#
# COMPACT_ATOMS: atom_id res chain seq x y z
N MET A 1 -2.15 15.44 -9.06
CA MET A 1 -1.60 14.38 -8.19
C MET A 1 -2.22 13.06 -8.62
N ARG A 2 -1.43 12.04 -8.98
CA ARG A 2 -2.01 10.68 -9.12
C ARG A 2 -2.22 10.17 -7.70
N GLY A 3 -3.45 9.79 -7.37
CA GLY A 3 -3.85 9.35 -6.02
C GLY A 3 -3.23 8.02 -5.58
N GLU A 4 -2.09 7.60 -6.13
CA GLU A 4 -1.41 6.37 -5.69
C GLU A 4 -0.83 6.53 -4.28
N GLY A 5 -0.50 7.77 -3.89
CA GLY A 5 -0.20 8.24 -2.53
C GLY A 5 0.49 7.24 -1.62
N PRO A 6 1.80 6.96 -1.78
CA PRO A 6 2.52 6.14 -0.81
C PRO A 6 2.32 6.70 0.60
N VAL A 7 2.03 5.83 1.56
CA VAL A 7 1.73 6.21 2.95
C VAL A 7 2.74 5.61 3.90
N TRP A 8 3.06 6.37 4.95
CA TRP A 8 3.82 5.87 6.07
C TRP A 8 2.87 5.22 7.08
N GLY A 9 3.17 4.00 7.49
CA GLY A 9 2.43 3.30 8.54
C GLY A 9 2.99 3.67 9.91
N ASP A 10 2.27 4.49 10.67
CA ASP A 10 2.72 4.91 12.00
C ASP A 10 2.79 3.74 13.00
N GLY A 11 1.96 2.71 12.81
CA GLY A 11 1.94 1.52 13.68
C GLY A 11 3.06 0.51 13.42
N ASP A 12 3.71 0.54 12.26
CA ASP A 12 4.71 -0.46 11.86
C ASP A 12 5.99 0.11 11.24
N ALA A 13 6.14 1.44 11.25
CA ALA A 13 7.29 2.19 10.76
C ALA A 13 7.73 1.78 9.34
N ALA A 14 6.77 1.50 8.48
CA ALA A 14 7.02 1.06 7.11
C ALA A 14 6.37 1.97 6.07
N LEU A 15 7.00 2.03 4.90
CA LEU A 15 6.43 2.65 3.71
C LEU A 15 5.53 1.66 2.99
N TRP A 16 4.29 2.08 2.71
CA TRP A 16 3.29 1.30 1.99
C TRP A 16 2.90 1.99 0.68
N PHE A 17 2.84 1.22 -0.41
CA PHE A 17 2.47 1.75 -1.73
C PHE A 17 1.90 0.67 -2.64
N VAL A 18 1.08 1.07 -3.61
CA VAL A 18 0.48 0.15 -4.59
C VAL A 18 1.29 0.10 -5.89
N ASP A 19 1.38 -1.09 -6.50
CA ASP A 19 1.71 -1.27 -7.91
C ASP A 19 0.38 -1.45 -8.67
N ILE A 20 -0.11 -0.35 -9.25
CA ILE A 20 -1.37 -0.32 -10.02
C ILE A 20 -1.33 -1.28 -11.21
N LYS A 21 -0.18 -1.39 -11.88
CA LYS A 21 -0.07 -2.21 -13.09
C LYS A 21 -0.12 -3.69 -12.77
N ARG A 22 0.42 -4.09 -11.62
CA ARG A 22 0.47 -5.50 -11.19
C ARG A 22 -0.61 -5.88 -10.18
N GLY A 23 -1.41 -4.92 -9.69
CA GLY A 23 -2.44 -5.19 -8.69
C GLY A 23 -1.87 -5.63 -7.34
N ARG A 24 -0.75 -5.04 -6.92
CA ARG A 24 -0.02 -5.45 -5.69
C ARG A 24 0.10 -4.32 -4.68
N LEU A 25 0.14 -4.70 -3.42
CA LEU A 25 0.53 -3.84 -2.31
C LEU A 25 1.97 -4.16 -1.92
N HIS A 26 2.79 -3.13 -1.72
CA HIS A 26 4.16 -3.26 -1.27
C HIS A 26 4.32 -2.64 0.12
N ARG A 27 5.11 -3.31 0.96
CA ARG A 27 5.61 -2.83 2.25
C ARG A 27 7.13 -2.76 2.19
N TYR A 28 7.70 -1.65 2.61
CA TYR A 28 9.14 -1.49 2.79
C TYR A 28 9.47 -1.01 4.21
N ASP A 29 10.34 -1.76 4.87
CA ASP A 29 10.87 -1.48 6.19
C ASP A 29 12.32 -1.01 6.07
N PRO A 30 12.62 0.30 6.25
CA PRO A 30 13.98 0.79 6.04
C PRO A 30 14.93 0.46 7.18
N ALA A 31 14.43 0.11 8.37
CA ALA A 31 15.28 -0.27 9.49
C ALA A 31 15.93 -1.64 9.25
N THR A 32 15.23 -2.53 8.56
CA THR A 32 15.68 -3.92 8.28
C THR A 32 15.97 -4.19 6.81
N ASP A 33 15.72 -3.22 5.93
CA ASP A 33 15.73 -3.34 4.47
C ASP A 33 14.81 -4.45 3.91
N VAL A 34 13.78 -4.83 4.67
CA VAL A 34 12.84 -5.88 4.28
C VAL A 34 11.74 -5.34 3.37
N ARG A 35 11.48 -6.07 2.28
CA ARG A 35 10.42 -5.79 1.31
C ARG A 35 9.41 -6.92 1.27
N ARG A 36 8.12 -6.61 1.32
CA ARG A 36 7.03 -7.58 1.15
C ARG A 36 6.08 -7.11 0.05
N SER A 37 5.53 -8.06 -0.68
CA SER A 37 4.53 -7.81 -1.72
C SER A 37 3.32 -8.71 -1.49
N ILE A 38 2.13 -8.13 -1.56
CA ILE A 38 0.86 -8.80 -1.30
C ILE A 38 -0.02 -8.62 -2.54
N ASP A 39 -0.64 -9.69 -3.01
CA ASP A 39 -1.60 -9.63 -4.11
C ASP A 39 -2.94 -9.09 -3.59
N ILE A 40 -3.49 -8.06 -4.24
CA ILE A 40 -4.75 -7.43 -3.82
C ILE A 40 -5.96 -8.18 -4.44
N GLY A 41 -5.73 -9.05 -5.42
CA GLY A 41 -6.80 -9.82 -6.09
C GLY A 41 -7.66 -9.00 -7.07
N GLY A 42 -7.21 -7.80 -7.43
CA GLY A 42 -7.93 -6.89 -8.32
C GLY A 42 -7.05 -5.75 -8.82
N GLN A 43 -7.64 -4.82 -9.58
CA GLN A 43 -6.89 -3.67 -10.08
C GLN A 43 -6.73 -2.64 -8.95
N ALA A 44 -5.54 -2.60 -8.36
CA ALA A 44 -5.17 -1.58 -7.39
C ALA A 44 -5.26 -0.18 -8.02
N SER A 45 -5.72 0.81 -7.23
CA SER A 45 -5.91 2.19 -7.71
C SER A 45 -5.28 3.23 -6.78
N PHE A 46 -5.46 3.09 -5.47
CA PHE A 46 -4.89 3.98 -4.47
C PHE A 46 -4.71 3.28 -3.14
N ILE A 47 -3.91 3.90 -2.28
CA ILE A 47 -3.81 3.59 -0.85
C ILE A 47 -3.97 4.88 -0.03
N ALA A 48 -4.60 4.77 1.13
CA ALA A 48 -4.72 5.85 2.10
C ALA A 48 -4.58 5.29 3.52
N ALA A 49 -3.99 6.07 4.42
CA ALA A 49 -4.02 5.79 5.86
C ALA A 49 -5.35 6.25 6.45
N THR A 50 -5.86 5.52 7.45
CA THR A 50 -7.04 5.92 8.22
C THR A 50 -6.64 6.42 9.59
N ASP A 51 -7.48 7.23 10.22
CA ASP A 51 -7.26 7.72 11.60
C ASP A 51 -7.22 6.59 12.63
N ALA A 52 -7.72 5.41 12.29
CA ALA A 52 -7.64 4.21 13.11
C ALA A 52 -6.31 3.45 12.98
N GLY A 53 -5.35 3.99 12.22
CA GLY A 53 -4.05 3.35 11.96
C GLY A 53 -4.12 2.17 10.99
N ALA A 54 -5.22 2.06 10.23
CA ALA A 54 -5.38 1.03 9.19
C ALA A 54 -5.06 1.60 7.81
N LEU A 55 -4.90 0.69 6.83
CA LEU A 55 -4.70 1.04 5.42
C LEU A 55 -5.99 0.76 4.63
N LEU A 56 -6.50 1.76 3.93
CA LEU A 56 -7.57 1.62 2.96
C LEU A 56 -6.97 1.48 1.56
N ILE A 57 -7.43 0.49 0.80
CA ILE A 57 -6.97 0.23 -0.55
C ILE A 57 -8.18 0.23 -1.48
N GLY A 58 -8.14 1.09 -2.50
CA GLY A 58 -9.09 1.05 -3.59
C GLY A 58 -8.72 -0.05 -4.58
N SER A 59 -9.58 -1.05 -4.74
CA SER A 59 -9.41 -2.11 -5.73
C SER A 59 -10.68 -2.31 -6.55
N GLY A 60 -10.53 -2.40 -7.88
CA GLY A 60 -11.61 -2.79 -8.78
C GLY A 60 -11.65 -4.32 -8.94
N SER A 61 -12.84 -4.91 -8.80
CA SER A 61 -13.10 -6.29 -9.23
C SER A 61 -13.11 -6.35 -10.75
N ARG A 62 -12.36 -7.29 -11.33
CA ARG A 62 -12.42 -7.59 -12.75
C ARG A 62 -13.50 -8.62 -13.05
#